data_AF-A0A968J278-F1
#
_entry.id   AF-A0A968J278-F1
#
_cell.length_a   1.000
_cell.length_b   1.000
_cell.length_c   1.000
_cell.angle_alpha   90.00
_cell.angle_beta   90.00
_cell.angle_gamma   90.00
#
_symmetry.space_group_name_H-M   'P 1'
#
loop_
_entity.id
_entity.type
_entity.pdbx_description
1 polymer ?
#
loop_
_entity_poly.entity_id
_entity_poly.type
_entity_poly.pdbx_seq_one_letter_code
_entity_poly.pdbx_strand_id
1 'polypeptide(L)'
;MHPLTLGFAPESESEFRHHYHQNSIRAIRFSLITGLFFFAAFGLYDRMSLTSVVLVQQLFWIRFGWVCPSLLLILSLTYVPGFLGWFELANQFALLIPGCGILIINFLMVNQLGFQGLMLLLLYTYTLSRLRFWQASWIGLGLSSVQVMIDIWHFSFPSETAVRSLIFLLITNCIGLIASYQTEAYSRRDFLLRRQLQEEHQQLLEAQEQTEKLLFKYPARNYCHPPQTRSAKDRRWLC
;
A
#
# COMPACT_ATOMS: atom_id res chain seq x y z
N MET A 1 -16.14 -9.29 9.24
CA MET A 1 -14.82 -9.55 8.63
C MET A 1 -14.28 -10.84 9.19
N HIS A 2 -13.81 -11.76 8.35
CA HIS A 2 -13.12 -12.96 8.85
C HIS A 2 -11.67 -12.58 9.25
N PRO A 3 -11.20 -12.94 10.46
CA PRO A 3 -9.92 -12.44 10.99
C PRO A 3 -8.68 -12.91 10.23
N LEU A 4 -8.77 -14.06 9.54
CA LEU A 4 -7.64 -14.70 8.85
C LEU A 4 -7.55 -14.40 7.36
N THR A 5 -8.68 -14.18 6.69
CA THR A 5 -8.75 -13.89 5.25
C THR A 5 -9.05 -12.43 4.96
N LEU A 6 -9.41 -11.64 5.99
CA LEU A 6 -9.76 -10.22 5.94
C LEU A 6 -10.88 -9.86 4.94
N GLY A 7 -11.47 -10.82 4.25
CA GLY A 7 -12.47 -10.62 3.21
C GLY A 7 -13.80 -10.09 3.73
N PHE A 8 -14.42 -9.23 2.93
CA PHE A 8 -15.82 -8.84 3.07
C PHE A 8 -16.76 -9.84 2.38
N ALA A 9 -18.07 -9.63 2.55
CA ALA A 9 -19.07 -10.24 1.68
C ALA A 9 -18.82 -9.82 0.21
N PRO A 10 -19.11 -10.68 -0.78
CA PRO A 10 -18.66 -10.50 -2.17
C PRO A 10 -19.10 -9.17 -2.83
N GLU A 11 -20.28 -8.65 -2.49
CA GLU A 11 -20.77 -7.37 -3.03
C GLU A 11 -19.95 -6.18 -2.51
N SER A 12 -19.75 -6.09 -1.19
CA SER A 12 -18.92 -5.03 -0.57
C SER A 12 -17.43 -5.15 -0.93
N GLU A 13 -16.94 -6.37 -1.24
CA GLU A 13 -15.56 -6.58 -1.66
C GLU A 13 -15.30 -5.94 -3.04
N SER A 14 -16.25 -6.03 -3.98
CA SER A 14 -16.07 -5.43 -5.31
C SER A 14 -15.98 -3.90 -5.26
N GLU A 15 -16.81 -3.28 -4.41
CA GLU A 15 -16.81 -1.83 -4.15
C GLU A 15 -15.51 -1.38 -3.46
N PHE A 16 -15.06 -2.14 -2.45
CA PHE A 16 -13.77 -1.92 -1.80
C PHE A 16 -12.61 -1.96 -2.81
N ARG A 17 -12.58 -2.95 -3.72
CA ARG A 17 -11.49 -3.08 -4.71
C ARG A 17 -11.43 -1.89 -5.65
N HIS A 18 -12.57 -1.48 -6.17
CA HIS A 18 -12.64 -0.35 -7.08
C HIS A 18 -12.17 0.95 -6.38
N HIS A 19 -12.66 1.20 -5.16
CA HIS A 19 -12.24 2.34 -4.36
C HIS A 19 -10.74 2.29 -4.00
N TYR A 20 -10.25 1.12 -3.57
CA TYR A 20 -8.86 0.91 -3.20
C TYR A 20 -7.91 1.14 -4.38
N HIS A 21 -8.23 0.62 -5.57
CA HIS A 21 -7.41 0.80 -6.76
C HIS A 21 -7.34 2.27 -7.17
N GLN A 22 -8.47 2.98 -7.18
CA GLN A 22 -8.50 4.41 -7.52
C GLN A 22 -7.69 5.25 -6.54
N ASN A 23 -7.83 5.00 -5.24
CA ASN A 23 -7.15 5.81 -4.22
C ASN A 23 -5.66 5.45 -4.07
N SER A 24 -5.25 4.23 -4.47
CA SER A 24 -3.87 3.73 -4.31
C SER A 24 -2.96 4.01 -5.51
N ILE A 25 -3.47 4.45 -6.66
CA ILE A 25 -2.65 4.70 -7.87
C ILE A 25 -1.49 5.66 -7.59
N ARG A 26 -1.71 6.76 -6.85
CA ARG A 26 -0.64 7.71 -6.52
C ARG A 26 0.45 7.07 -5.66
N ALA A 27 0.04 6.30 -4.66
CA ALA A 27 0.96 5.60 -3.78
C ALA A 27 1.80 4.57 -4.54
N ILE A 28 1.21 3.83 -5.48
CA ILE A 28 1.95 2.86 -6.29
C ILE A 28 2.90 3.52 -7.27
N ARG A 29 2.51 4.62 -7.92
CA ARG A 29 3.43 5.38 -8.76
C ARG A 29 4.65 5.85 -7.96
N PHE A 30 4.42 6.39 -6.76
CA PHE A 30 5.49 6.77 -5.85
C PHE A 30 6.37 5.58 -5.45
N SER A 31 5.74 4.44 -5.16
CA SER A 31 6.42 3.17 -4.84
C SER A 31 7.32 2.72 -6.00
N LEU A 32 6.79 2.64 -7.23
CA LEU A 32 7.54 2.28 -8.44
C LEU A 32 8.73 3.20 -8.71
N ILE A 33 8.54 4.52 -8.57
CA ILE A 33 9.63 5.50 -8.70
C ILE A 33 10.70 5.26 -7.64
N THR A 34 10.29 5.00 -6.41
CA THR A 34 11.20 4.69 -5.29
C THR A 34 11.98 3.39 -5.56
N GLY A 35 11.31 2.34 -6.04
CA GLY A 35 11.95 1.08 -6.42
C GLY A 35 12.97 1.25 -7.55
N LEU A 36 12.61 2.01 -8.59
CA LEU A 36 13.50 2.34 -9.69
C LEU A 36 14.75 3.10 -9.21
N PHE A 37 14.56 4.08 -8.32
CA PHE A 37 15.65 4.84 -7.71
C PHE A 37 16.61 3.92 -6.94
N PHE A 38 16.09 3.04 -6.07
CA PHE A 38 16.93 2.11 -5.33
C PHE A 38 17.68 1.15 -6.25
N PHE A 39 17.02 0.57 -7.25
CA PHE A 39 17.67 -0.33 -8.20
C PHE A 39 18.79 0.35 -9.00
N ALA A 40 18.56 1.59 -9.45
CA ALA A 40 19.57 2.38 -10.14
C ALA A 40 20.75 2.72 -9.23
N ALA A 41 20.48 3.13 -7.98
CA ALA A 41 21.52 3.44 -7.00
C ALA A 41 22.40 2.22 -6.68
N PHE A 42 21.82 1.05 -6.49
CA PHE A 42 22.58 -0.19 -6.30
C PHE A 42 23.38 -0.59 -7.55
N GLY A 43 22.86 -0.34 -8.76
CA GLY A 43 23.63 -0.59 -9.98
C GLY A 43 24.87 0.30 -10.09
N LEU A 44 24.80 1.54 -9.61
CA LEU A 44 25.97 2.42 -9.52
C LEU A 44 26.95 1.95 -8.43
N TYR A 45 26.42 1.53 -7.27
CA TYR A 45 27.22 0.95 -6.19
C TYR A 45 28.02 -0.27 -6.65
N ASP A 46 27.38 -1.20 -7.36
CA ASP A 46 28.03 -2.43 -7.87
C ASP A 46 29.27 -2.09 -8.75
N ARG A 47 29.20 -1.02 -9.54
CA ARG A 47 30.32 -0.53 -10.37
C ARG A 47 31.50 0.01 -9.55
N MET A 48 31.23 0.56 -8.37
CA MET A 48 32.25 1.09 -7.48
C MET A 48 32.88 0.01 -6.60
N SER A 49 32.08 -0.98 -6.18
CA SER A 49 32.50 -2.00 -5.22
C SER A 49 33.15 -3.23 -5.84
N LEU A 50 32.81 -3.57 -7.08
CA LEU A 50 33.31 -4.78 -7.74
C LEU A 50 34.48 -4.48 -8.68
N THR A 51 35.55 -5.26 -8.53
CA THR A 51 36.76 -5.14 -9.37
C THR A 51 36.65 -5.92 -10.69
N SER A 52 35.74 -6.91 -10.78
CA SER A 52 35.58 -7.75 -11.98
C SER A 52 34.72 -7.06 -13.05
N VAL A 53 35.34 -6.66 -14.16
CA VAL A 53 34.67 -5.97 -15.28
C VAL A 53 33.53 -6.81 -15.89
N VAL A 54 33.75 -8.11 -16.07
CA VAL A 54 32.75 -9.02 -16.66
C VAL A 54 31.52 -9.14 -15.75
N LEU A 55 31.74 -9.30 -14.45
CA LEU A 55 30.66 -9.43 -13.47
C LEU A 55 29.85 -8.13 -13.37
N VAL A 56 30.54 -6.98 -13.31
CA VAL A 56 29.87 -5.66 -13.31
C VAL A 56 28.99 -5.51 -14.54
N GLN A 57 29.46 -5.90 -15.71
CA GLN A 57 28.68 -5.81 -16.95
C GLN A 57 27.45 -6.72 -16.92
N GLN A 58 27.56 -7.96 -16.43
CA GLN A 58 26.43 -8.87 -16.29
C GLN A 58 25.37 -8.32 -15.34
N LEU A 59 25.77 -7.84 -14.17
CA LEU A 59 24.88 -7.25 -13.17
C LEU A 59 24.22 -5.97 -13.68
N PHE A 60 24.97 -5.14 -14.41
CA PHE A 60 24.46 -3.93 -15.04
C PHE A 60 23.38 -4.27 -16.07
N TRP A 61 23.57 -5.30 -16.90
CA TRP A 61 22.56 -5.76 -17.85
C TRP A 61 21.30 -6.29 -17.16
N ILE A 62 21.43 -7.05 -16.05
CA ILE A 62 20.27 -7.52 -15.28
C ILE A 62 19.47 -6.32 -14.74
N ARG A 63 20.14 -5.33 -14.14
CA ARG A 63 19.47 -4.16 -13.56
C ARG A 63 18.90 -3.23 -14.63
N PHE A 64 19.74 -2.69 -15.51
CA PHE A 64 19.37 -1.64 -16.45
C PHE A 64 18.84 -2.15 -17.79
N GLY A 65 19.12 -3.39 -18.15
CA GLY A 65 18.58 -4.02 -19.36
C GLY A 65 17.24 -4.72 -19.15
N TRP A 66 16.99 -5.24 -17.93
CA TRP A 66 15.77 -6.01 -17.66
C TRP A 66 14.90 -5.40 -16.56
N VAL A 67 15.41 -5.25 -15.34
CA VAL A 67 14.59 -4.81 -14.20
C VAL A 67 14.09 -3.37 -14.36
N CYS A 68 14.98 -2.39 -14.50
CA CYS A 68 14.60 -0.98 -14.61
C CYS A 68 13.67 -0.68 -15.80
N PRO A 69 13.92 -1.21 -17.03
CA PRO A 69 13.00 -1.04 -18.14
C PRO A 69 11.61 -1.64 -17.89
N SER A 70 11.55 -2.82 -17.25
CA SER A 70 10.26 -3.43 -16.90
C SER A 70 9.47 -2.59 -15.90
N LEU A 71 10.12 -2.02 -14.89
CA LEU A 71 9.50 -1.13 -13.91
C LEU A 71 9.03 0.18 -14.55
N LEU A 72 9.83 0.75 -15.46
CA LEU A 72 9.45 1.93 -16.24
C LEU A 72 8.25 1.65 -17.15
N LEU A 73 8.19 0.47 -17.77
CA LEU A 73 7.05 0.06 -18.57
C LEU A 73 5.79 -0.04 -17.71
N ILE A 74 5.86 -0.72 -16.56
CA ILE A 74 4.72 -0.84 -15.64
C ILE A 74 4.30 0.55 -15.14
N LEU A 75 5.24 1.41 -14.78
CA LEU A 75 4.97 2.79 -14.38
C LEU A 75 4.25 3.56 -15.49
N SER A 76 4.70 3.44 -16.73
CA SER A 76 4.07 4.09 -17.89
C SER A 76 2.65 3.59 -18.12
N LEU A 77 2.43 2.27 -17.99
CA LEU A 77 1.10 1.67 -18.10
C LEU A 77 0.13 2.20 -17.05
N THR A 78 0.62 2.64 -15.86
CA THR A 78 -0.28 3.22 -14.84
C THR A 78 -0.95 4.53 -15.28
N TYR A 79 -0.49 5.19 -16.34
CA TYR A 79 -1.09 6.42 -16.88
C TYR A 79 -2.13 6.16 -17.98
N VAL A 80 -2.27 4.92 -18.45
CA VAL A 80 -3.20 4.55 -19.53
C VAL A 80 -4.63 4.37 -18.98
N PRO A 81 -5.66 4.92 -19.64
CA PRO A 81 -7.05 4.67 -19.26
C PRO A 81 -7.40 3.18 -19.41
N GLY A 82 -7.89 2.54 -18.35
CA GLY A 82 -8.19 1.10 -18.32
C GLY A 82 -7.21 0.24 -17.51
N PHE A 83 -6.11 0.82 -17.00
CA PHE A 83 -5.13 0.11 -16.17
C PHE A 83 -5.72 -0.51 -14.89
N LEU A 84 -6.82 0.05 -14.36
CA LEU A 84 -7.49 -0.42 -13.14
C LEU A 84 -7.88 -1.91 -13.18
N GLY A 85 -8.16 -2.47 -14.36
CA GLY A 85 -8.49 -3.90 -14.52
C GLY A 85 -7.27 -4.82 -14.42
N TRP A 86 -6.08 -4.32 -14.77
CA TRP A 86 -4.81 -5.06 -14.77
C TRP A 86 -3.97 -4.78 -13.52
N PHE A 87 -4.47 -3.94 -12.62
CA PHE A 87 -3.74 -3.37 -11.50
C PHE A 87 -3.09 -4.42 -10.60
N GLU A 88 -3.83 -5.45 -10.19
CA GLU A 88 -3.30 -6.49 -9.31
C GLU A 88 -2.16 -7.27 -9.97
N LEU A 89 -2.34 -7.65 -11.24
CA LEU A 89 -1.32 -8.38 -12.00
C LEU A 89 -0.08 -7.51 -12.23
N ALA A 90 -0.26 -6.26 -12.67
CA ALA A 90 0.85 -5.34 -12.90
C ALA A 90 1.69 -5.12 -11.64
N ASN A 91 1.03 -5.02 -10.48
CA ASN A 91 1.72 -4.83 -9.21
C ASN A 91 2.46 -6.09 -8.74
N GLN A 92 1.92 -7.29 -9.00
CA GLN A 92 2.66 -8.55 -8.75
C GLN A 92 3.92 -8.64 -9.63
N PHE A 93 3.81 -8.33 -10.92
CA PHE A 93 4.96 -8.31 -11.84
C PHE A 93 6.00 -7.25 -11.44
N ALA A 94 5.54 -6.10 -10.94
CA ALA A 94 6.43 -5.05 -10.44
C ALA A 94 7.28 -5.47 -9.24
N LEU A 95 6.93 -6.58 -8.56
CA LEU A 95 7.74 -7.16 -7.49
C LEU A 95 8.49 -8.41 -7.91
N LEU A 96 7.86 -9.27 -8.71
CA LEU A 96 8.46 -10.52 -9.14
C LEU A 96 9.67 -10.28 -10.06
N ILE A 97 9.58 -9.33 -10.99
CA ILE A 97 10.70 -9.04 -11.90
C ILE A 97 11.95 -8.58 -11.14
N PRO A 98 11.89 -7.53 -10.29
CA PRO A 98 13.05 -7.16 -9.47
C PRO A 98 13.48 -8.27 -8.50
N GLY A 99 12.55 -9.05 -7.94
CA GLY A 99 12.86 -10.20 -7.09
C GLY A 99 13.68 -11.27 -7.80
N CYS A 100 13.23 -11.70 -8.97
CA CYS A 100 13.98 -12.61 -9.83
C CYS A 100 15.34 -12.03 -10.22
N GLY A 101 15.41 -10.73 -10.55
CA GLY A 101 16.67 -10.06 -10.83
C GLY A 101 17.67 -10.16 -9.68
N ILE A 102 17.23 -9.90 -8.44
CA ILE A 102 18.07 -10.04 -7.24
C ILE A 102 18.51 -11.49 -7.03
N LEU A 103 17.60 -12.46 -7.17
CA LEU A 103 17.93 -13.88 -7.01
C LEU A 103 18.98 -14.35 -8.02
N ILE A 104 18.88 -13.93 -9.27
CA ILE A 104 19.89 -14.23 -10.30
C ILE A 104 21.24 -13.58 -9.94
N ILE A 105 21.24 -12.32 -9.49
CA ILE A 105 22.47 -11.65 -9.05
C ILE A 105 23.12 -12.41 -7.88
N ASN A 106 22.33 -12.85 -6.91
CA ASN A 106 22.81 -13.60 -5.75
C ASN A 106 23.41 -14.95 -6.15
N PHE A 107 22.79 -15.65 -7.09
CA PHE A 107 23.30 -16.90 -7.66
C PHE A 107 24.65 -16.69 -8.38
N LEU A 108 24.82 -15.57 -9.10
CA LEU A 108 26.05 -15.30 -9.86
C LEU A 108 27.22 -14.82 -8.98
N MET A 109 26.96 -13.96 -7.99
CA MET A 109 28.03 -13.37 -7.17
C MET A 109 28.53 -14.30 -6.05
N VAL A 110 27.72 -15.28 -5.63
CA VAL A 110 28.01 -16.19 -4.49
C VAL A 110 28.65 -15.42 -3.32
N ASN A 111 27.98 -14.37 -2.86
CA ASN A 111 28.48 -13.48 -1.82
C ASN A 111 27.77 -13.77 -0.48
N GLN A 112 28.54 -13.73 0.61
CA GLN A 112 28.02 -13.89 1.97
C GLN A 112 26.97 -12.85 2.38
N LEU A 113 26.87 -11.74 1.65
CA LEU A 113 25.90 -10.66 1.90
C LEU A 113 24.76 -10.60 0.88
N GLY A 114 24.62 -11.59 -0.02
CA GLY A 114 23.60 -11.58 -1.08
C GLY A 114 22.16 -11.43 -0.57
N PHE A 115 21.86 -11.97 0.61
CA PHE A 115 20.52 -11.89 1.21
C PHE A 115 20.07 -10.46 1.57
N GLN A 116 21.00 -9.51 1.74
CA GLN A 116 20.69 -8.14 2.16
C GLN A 116 19.84 -7.39 1.12
N GLY A 117 20.16 -7.56 -0.17
CA GLY A 117 19.38 -6.96 -1.25
C GLY A 117 17.94 -7.49 -1.28
N LEU A 118 17.79 -8.80 -1.05
CA LEU A 118 16.47 -9.43 -0.99
C LEU A 118 15.67 -8.96 0.23
N MET A 119 16.30 -8.81 1.41
CA MET A 119 15.62 -8.25 2.59
C MET A 119 15.02 -6.87 2.32
N LEU A 120 15.76 -5.99 1.64
CA LEU A 120 15.27 -4.66 1.29
C LEU A 120 14.08 -4.74 0.34
N LEU A 121 14.11 -5.66 -0.64
CA LEU A 121 12.97 -5.89 -1.52
C LEU A 121 11.77 -6.45 -0.77
N LEU A 122 11.97 -7.36 0.18
CA LEU A 122 10.89 -7.89 1.03
C LEU A 122 10.26 -6.77 1.85
N LEU A 123 11.07 -5.91 2.47
CA LEU A 123 10.56 -4.75 3.20
C LEU A 123 9.72 -3.85 2.30
N TYR A 124 10.22 -3.53 1.11
CA TYR A 124 9.48 -2.78 0.09
C TYR A 124 8.16 -3.46 -0.30
N THR A 125 8.19 -4.78 -0.51
CA THR A 125 7.04 -5.61 -0.85
C THR A 125 5.95 -5.53 0.22
N TYR A 126 6.32 -5.66 1.49
CA TYR A 126 5.35 -5.72 2.57
C TYR A 126 4.81 -4.35 3.01
N THR A 127 5.50 -3.25 2.68
CA THR A 127 5.16 -1.91 3.20
C THR A 127 4.71 -0.93 2.12
N LEU A 128 5.41 -0.86 0.99
CA LEU A 128 5.21 0.18 -0.03
C LEU A 128 4.41 -0.30 -1.23
N SER A 129 4.35 -1.60 -1.49
CA SER A 129 3.71 -2.14 -2.70
C SER A 129 2.18 -2.00 -2.73
N ARG A 130 1.53 -1.81 -1.57
CA ARG A 130 0.04 -1.78 -1.44
C ARG A 130 -0.66 -3.04 -1.99
N LEU A 131 0.03 -4.19 -2.00
CA LEU A 131 -0.60 -5.48 -2.32
C LEU A 131 -1.47 -5.96 -1.17
N ARG A 132 -2.43 -6.84 -1.50
CA ARG A 132 -3.15 -7.60 -0.47
C ARG A 132 -2.17 -8.50 0.28
N PHE A 133 -2.44 -8.71 1.56
CA PHE A 133 -1.69 -9.58 2.45
C PHE A 133 -1.38 -10.93 1.79
N TRP A 134 -2.39 -11.59 1.20
CA TRP A 134 -2.17 -12.90 0.58
C TRP A 134 -1.19 -12.85 -0.60
N GLN A 135 -1.27 -11.82 -1.44
CA GLN A 135 -0.38 -11.66 -2.59
C GLN A 135 1.05 -11.32 -2.14
N ALA A 136 1.19 -10.40 -1.17
CA ALA A 136 2.48 -10.05 -0.59
C ALA A 136 3.15 -11.25 0.10
N SER A 137 2.38 -12.04 0.86
CA SER A 137 2.85 -13.25 1.54
C SER A 137 3.41 -14.28 0.56
N TRP A 138 2.67 -14.60 -0.52
CA TRP A 138 3.15 -15.57 -1.51
C TRP A 138 4.40 -15.11 -2.24
N ILE A 139 4.45 -13.83 -2.64
CA ILE A 139 5.62 -13.27 -3.32
C ILE A 139 6.82 -13.29 -2.37
N GLY A 140 6.67 -12.77 -1.15
CA GLY A 140 7.78 -12.64 -0.22
C GLY A 140 8.30 -13.99 0.29
N LEU A 141 7.41 -14.90 0.66
CA LEU A 141 7.79 -16.26 1.05
C LEU A 141 8.38 -17.03 -0.14
N GLY A 142 7.79 -16.91 -1.33
CA GLY A 142 8.30 -17.57 -2.54
C GLY A 142 9.72 -17.13 -2.89
N LEU A 143 9.99 -15.83 -2.92
CA LEU A 143 11.35 -15.31 -3.18
C LEU A 143 12.34 -15.75 -2.08
N SER A 144 11.92 -15.75 -0.82
CA SER A 144 12.75 -16.19 0.30
C SER A 144 13.08 -17.68 0.22
N SER A 145 12.12 -18.52 -0.15
CA SER A 145 12.34 -19.95 -0.37
C SER A 145 13.35 -20.20 -1.47
N VAL A 146 13.26 -19.48 -2.60
CA VAL A 146 14.23 -19.61 -3.69
C VAL A 146 15.63 -19.18 -3.23
N GLN A 147 15.75 -18.11 -2.44
CA GLN A 147 17.04 -17.71 -1.88
C GLN A 147 17.64 -18.80 -0.98
N VAL A 148 16.84 -19.43 -0.13
CA VAL A 148 17.30 -20.55 0.71
C VAL A 148 17.76 -21.74 -0.16
N MET A 149 17.08 -22.02 -1.26
CA MET A 149 17.52 -23.05 -2.21
C MET A 149 18.87 -22.71 -2.86
N ILE A 150 19.07 -21.45 -3.25
CA ILE A 150 20.36 -20.94 -3.76
C ILE A 150 21.46 -21.14 -2.71
N ASP A 151 21.18 -20.79 -1.45
CA ASP A 151 22.15 -20.92 -0.37
C ASP A 151 22.53 -22.39 -0.09
N ILE A 152 21.55 -23.31 -0.10
CA ILE A 152 21.80 -24.75 0.06
C ILE A 152 22.62 -25.32 -1.10
N TRP A 153 22.43 -24.78 -2.31
CA TRP A 153 23.16 -25.24 -3.49
C TRP A 153 24.62 -24.78 -3.51
N HIS A 154 24.89 -23.54 -3.10
CA HIS A 154 26.25 -22.98 -3.10
C HIS A 154 27.05 -23.28 -1.84
N PHE A 155 26.39 -23.40 -0.69
CA PHE A 155 27.06 -23.58 0.60
C PHE A 155 26.71 -24.94 1.20
N SER A 156 27.71 -25.67 1.68
CA SER A 156 27.49 -26.88 2.46
C SER A 156 26.67 -26.55 3.71
N PHE A 157 25.48 -27.13 3.85
CA PHE A 157 24.63 -26.89 4.99
C PHE A 157 25.01 -27.81 6.16
N PRO A 158 25.19 -27.31 7.41
CA PRO A 158 25.05 -25.91 7.84
C PRO A 158 26.36 -25.12 7.74
N SER A 159 26.38 -24.06 6.92
CA SER A 159 27.45 -23.05 6.93
C SER A 159 27.00 -21.81 7.70
N GLU A 160 27.94 -21.07 8.28
CA GLU A 160 27.64 -19.81 8.99
C GLU A 160 26.87 -18.83 8.09
N THR A 161 27.26 -18.74 6.82
CA THR A 161 26.63 -17.88 5.82
C THR A 161 25.18 -18.27 5.54
N ALA A 162 24.90 -19.56 5.28
CA ALA A 162 23.55 -20.03 4.99
C ALA A 162 22.61 -19.89 6.21
N VAL A 163 23.11 -20.19 7.41
CA VAL A 163 22.34 -20.04 8.66
C VAL A 163 22.02 -18.56 8.92
N ARG A 164 22.98 -17.66 8.71
CA ARG A 164 22.77 -16.21 8.84
C ARG A 164 21.69 -15.73 7.88
N SER A 165 21.81 -16.05 6.59
CA SER A 165 20.81 -15.71 5.56
C SER A 165 19.41 -16.18 5.96
N LEU A 166 19.28 -17.45 6.37
CA LEU A 166 18.02 -18.04 6.79
C LEU A 166 17.38 -17.28 7.96
N ILE A 167 18.14 -17.00 9.03
CA ILE A 167 17.61 -16.31 10.21
C ILE A 167 17.14 -14.90 9.85
N PHE A 168 17.92 -14.15 9.07
CA PHE A 168 17.56 -12.79 8.66
C PHE A 168 16.32 -12.77 7.75
N LEU A 169 16.22 -13.71 6.81
CA LEU A 169 15.04 -13.83 5.95
C LEU A 169 13.81 -14.23 6.75
N LEU A 170 13.91 -15.14 7.71
CA LEU A 170 12.80 -15.52 8.57
C LEU A 170 12.26 -14.32 9.37
N ILE A 171 13.16 -13.59 10.04
CA ILE A 171 12.77 -12.41 10.82
C ILE A 171 12.14 -11.34 9.91
N THR A 172 12.72 -11.09 8.75
CA THR A 172 12.20 -10.10 7.78
C THR A 172 10.80 -10.46 7.30
N ASN A 173 10.56 -11.75 7.00
CA ASN A 173 9.23 -12.21 6.61
C ASN A 173 8.24 -12.07 7.77
N CYS A 174 8.60 -12.47 8.99
CA CYS A 174 7.70 -12.32 10.15
C CYS A 174 7.26 -10.87 10.33
N ILE A 175 8.22 -9.93 10.34
CA ILE A 175 7.93 -8.49 10.49
C ILE A 175 7.10 -7.99 9.30
N GLY A 176 7.48 -8.37 8.08
CA GLY A 176 6.79 -7.98 6.85
C GLY A 176 5.35 -8.49 6.75
N LEU A 177 5.09 -9.73 7.15
CA LEU A 177 3.75 -10.30 7.21
C LEU A 177 2.87 -9.54 8.20
N ILE A 178 3.41 -9.18 9.37
CA ILE A 178 2.68 -8.35 10.34
C ILE A 178 2.39 -6.96 9.75
N ALA A 179 3.39 -6.32 9.12
CA ALA A 179 3.23 -4.99 8.53
C ALA A 179 2.20 -4.97 7.40
N SER A 180 2.22 -5.96 6.51
CA SER A 180 1.26 -6.08 5.41
C SER A 180 -0.15 -6.40 5.92
N TYR A 181 -0.28 -7.26 6.92
CA TYR A 181 -1.56 -7.53 7.59
C TYR A 181 -2.15 -6.24 8.19
N GLN A 182 -1.35 -5.48 8.94
CA GLN A 182 -1.80 -4.22 9.53
C GLN A 182 -2.20 -3.20 8.46
N THR A 183 -1.39 -3.06 7.42
CA THR A 183 -1.67 -2.10 6.32
C THR A 183 -2.98 -2.42 5.61
N GLU A 184 -3.26 -3.69 5.33
CA GLU A 184 -4.54 -4.11 4.75
C GLU A 184 -5.70 -3.90 5.74
N ALA A 185 -5.53 -4.29 7.01
CA ALA A 185 -6.56 -4.12 8.03
C ALA A 185 -6.94 -2.64 8.23
N TYR A 186 -5.96 -1.73 8.26
CA TYR A 186 -6.21 -0.28 8.32
C TYR A 186 -6.95 0.22 7.09
N SER A 187 -6.55 -0.22 5.89
CA SER A 187 -7.21 0.17 4.64
C SER A 187 -8.68 -0.27 4.61
N ARG A 188 -8.98 -1.47 5.10
CA ARG A 188 -10.35 -2.00 5.20
C ARG A 188 -11.19 -1.26 6.25
N ARG A 189 -10.59 -0.88 7.38
CA ARG A 189 -11.26 -0.06 8.41
C ARG A 189 -11.57 1.36 7.90
N ASP A 190 -10.63 2.00 7.22
CA ASP A 190 -10.83 3.33 6.62
C ASP A 190 -11.98 3.33 5.62
N PHE A 191 -12.08 2.28 4.78
CA PHE A 191 -13.20 2.11 3.86
C PHE A 191 -14.55 2.03 4.58
N LEU A 192 -14.66 1.21 5.64
CA LEU A 192 -15.89 1.10 6.42
C LEU A 192 -16.28 2.43 7.08
N LEU A 193 -15.30 3.12 7.68
CA LEU A 193 -15.54 4.41 8.33
C LEU A 193 -16.02 5.46 7.33
N ARG A 194 -15.40 5.54 6.14
CA ARG A 194 -15.83 6.46 5.07
C ARG A 194 -17.26 6.18 4.63
N ARG A 195 -17.63 4.90 4.51
CA ARG A 195 -18.99 4.52 4.12
C ARG A 195 -20.01 4.95 5.17
N GLN A 196 -19.73 4.73 6.45
CA GLN A 196 -20.60 5.19 7.54
C GLN A 196 -20.76 6.71 7.55
N LEU A 197 -19.66 7.46 7.37
CA LEU A 197 -19.71 8.92 7.26
C LEU A 197 -20.54 9.40 6.05
N GLN A 198 -20.48 8.69 4.92
CA GLN A 198 -21.31 9.00 3.76
C GLN A 198 -22.80 8.75 4.04
N GLU A 199 -23.13 7.64 4.70
CA GLU A 199 -24.50 7.31 5.10
C GLU A 199 -25.07 8.35 6.09
N GLU A 200 -24.31 8.74 7.12
CA GLU A 200 -24.71 9.80 8.07
C GLU A 200 -24.88 11.16 7.40
N HIS A 201 -23.95 11.53 6.50
CA HIS A 201 -24.04 12.77 5.75
C HIS A 201 -25.30 12.81 4.85
N GLN A 202 -25.63 11.69 4.21
CA GLN A 202 -26.85 11.57 3.40
C GLN A 202 -28.11 11.77 4.26
N GLN A 203 -28.18 11.15 5.44
CA GLN A 203 -29.31 11.30 6.37
C GLN A 203 -29.48 12.74 6.86
N LEU A 204 -28.38 13.43 7.15
CA LEU A 204 -28.41 14.84 7.55
C LEU A 204 -28.96 15.75 6.45
N LEU A 205 -28.57 15.51 5.19
CA LEU A 205 -29.10 16.25 4.04
C LEU A 205 -30.59 16.01 3.85
N GLU A 206 -31.05 14.76 3.96
CA GLU A 206 -32.47 14.43 3.86
C GLU A 206 -33.29 15.06 4.99
N ALA A 207 -32.78 15.08 6.22
CA ALA A 207 -33.42 15.73 7.36
C ALA A 207 -33.49 17.26 7.19
N GLN A 208 -32.45 17.89 6.63
CA GLN A 208 -32.45 19.31 6.29
C GLN A 208 -33.50 19.61 5.22
N GLU A 209 -33.55 18.82 4.13
CA GLU A 209 -34.52 19.00 3.05
C GLU A 209 -35.97 18.82 3.55
N GLN A 210 -36.21 17.85 4.42
CA GLN A 210 -37.52 17.67 5.06
C GLN A 210 -37.90 18.87 5.94
N THR A 211 -36.96 19.39 6.72
CA THR A 211 -37.19 20.56 7.57
C THR A 211 -37.51 21.80 6.73
N GLU A 212 -36.78 22.02 5.64
CA GLU A 212 -37.06 23.11 4.68
C GLU A 212 -38.44 22.97 4.03
N LYS A 213 -38.81 21.75 3.58
CA LYS A 213 -40.15 21.47 3.04
C LYS A 213 -41.25 21.75 4.07
N LEU A 214 -41.03 21.43 5.34
CA LEU A 214 -41.98 21.73 6.41
C LEU A 214 -42.11 23.23 6.67
N LEU A 215 -40.99 23.97 6.66
CA LEU A 215 -40.99 25.44 6.76
C LEU A 215 -41.74 26.10 5.59
N PHE A 216 -41.60 25.56 4.37
CA PHE A 216 -42.32 26.06 3.20
C PHE A 216 -43.82 25.71 3.23
N LYS A 217 -44.19 24.53 3.75
CA LYS A 217 -45.58 24.07 3.87
C LYS A 217 -46.34 24.79 4.99
N TYR A 218 -45.65 25.15 6.07
CA TYR A 218 -46.19 25.92 7.19
C TYR A 218 -45.35 27.19 7.38
N PRO A 219 -45.46 28.19 6.48
CA PRO A 219 -44.74 29.44 6.62
C PRO A 219 -45.10 30.02 7.99
N ALA A 220 -44.07 30.29 8.80
CA ALA A 220 -44.23 30.75 10.17
C ALA A 220 -45.26 31.89 10.21
N ARG A 221 -46.44 31.60 10.78
CA ARG A 221 -47.48 32.59 11.01
C ARG A 221 -46.97 33.46 12.16
N ASN A 222 -46.27 34.54 11.80
CA ASN A 222 -45.72 35.60 12.66
C ASN A 222 -45.49 35.16 14.11
N TYR A 223 -44.25 34.80 14.45
CA TYR A 223 -43.80 34.91 15.84
C TYR A 223 -43.90 36.38 16.25
N CYS A 224 -45.07 36.79 16.75
CA CYS A 224 -45.21 38.02 17.51
C CYS A 224 -44.24 37.89 18.68
N HIS A 225 -43.12 38.61 18.62
CA HIS A 225 -42.38 38.93 19.82
C HIS A 225 -43.38 39.49 20.82
N PRO A 226 -43.53 38.90 22.03
CA PRO A 226 -44.33 39.55 23.06
C PRO A 226 -43.72 40.95 23.28
N PRO A 227 -44.54 42.01 23.35
CA PRO A 227 -44.02 43.36 23.53
C PRO A 227 -43.15 43.37 24.79
N GLN A 228 -41.90 43.83 24.64
CA GLN A 228 -41.04 44.16 25.77
C GLN A 228 -41.82 45.13 26.65
N THR A 229 -42.31 44.65 27.79
CA THR A 229 -43.02 45.48 28.76
C THR A 229 -42.04 46.52 29.28
N ARG A 230 -42.20 47.76 28.80
CA ARG A 230 -41.60 48.96 29.38
C ARG A 230 -41.89 48.98 30.89
N SER A 231 -40.81 48.97 31.68
CA SER A 231 -40.65 49.58 33.00
C SER A 231 -41.90 49.72 33.88
N ALA A 232 -42.09 48.78 34.80
CA ALA A 232 -42.97 48.93 35.96
C ALA A 232 -42.25 49.63 37.12
N LYS A 233 -41.71 50.84 36.90
CA LYS A 233 -41.05 51.64 37.95
C LYS A 233 -41.57 53.07 38.15
N ASP A 234 -42.70 53.43 37.56
CA ASP A 234 -43.41 54.67 37.86
C ASP A 234 -44.81 54.38 38.42
N ARG A 235 -44.87 54.06 39.73
CA ARG A 235 -46.05 54.29 40.56
C ARG A 235 -45.67 55.31 41.63
N ARG A 236 -45.77 56.60 41.27
CA ARG A 236 -45.88 57.68 42.25
C ARG A 236 -47.30 57.70 42.80
N TRP A 237 -47.38 57.62 44.12
CA TRP A 237 -48.52 57.88 44.96
C TRP A 237 -49.12 59.26 44.70
N LEU A 238 -50.42 59.32 44.43
CA LEU A 238 -51.27 60.48 44.66
C LEU A 238 -52.57 59.98 45.27
N CYS A 239 -52.74 60.33 46.56
CA CYS A 239 -53.89 60.19 47.45
C CYS A 239 -54.30 58.76 47.86
#